data_AF-A0AAX2RY24-F1
#
_entry.id   AF-A0AAX2RY24-F1
#
_cell.length_a   1.000
_cell.length_b   1.000
_cell.length_c   1.000
_cell.angle_alpha   90.00
_cell.angle_beta   90.00
_cell.angle_gamma   90.00
#
_symmetry.space_group_name_H-M   'P 1'
#
loop_
_entity.id
_entity.type
_entity.pdbx_description
1 polymer ?
#
loop_
_entity_poly.entity_id
_entity_poly.type
_entity_poly.pdbx_seq_one_letter_code
_entity_poly.pdbx_strand_id
1 'polypeptide(L)'
;MRSIGCETPDERKAIPADSLPADLDALYRRIGWKLMPLLLVAQVLAYLDRVNVGAAKLQMAGDLGLSDTVYGIGAGIFFVGYFLFEVPSNLMLHRVGARVWIARIMVTWGIVSAAAAWVHSPATFYLQRLILGVAEAGFFPGIVLYLTYWFPAHRRGRMTTLFMSATAVAGIVGNMLSGWIMTNLDGFAALSGWQWTFVIEGLPTVVVGLAVHYLLPSRPNDARWLSPEEADAVLRGLDVNAGRAEETQRASRLSASEMVLLTTIYFLLLVGLYGIGFWLPTLVKDTGLTKLSWIGVCSAIPYLIAVLAMNVGARSADRAGNWAAYVVGGAGVASVGFILSASFSGALPAVIAGLSLAAAGTLTALPLFWHLPTMRLTGTAAAAGIATINCFGNLAGFAGPIAFGWLKDRHHDAIGPTMLLALSALAAALLTAIYRRAARH
;
A
#
# COMPACT_ATOMS: atom_id res chain seq x y z
N MET A 1 -44.19 48.24 -6.92
CA MET A 1 -44.44 47.27 -5.82
C MET A 1 -43.75 45.96 -6.19
N ARG A 2 -43.01 45.38 -5.23
CA ARG A 2 -42.20 44.14 -5.27
C ARG A 2 -40.78 44.27 -5.82
N SER A 3 -39.88 44.59 -4.90
CA SER A 3 -38.44 44.40 -4.98
C SER A 3 -38.09 42.92 -5.05
N ILE A 4 -37.19 42.58 -5.96
CA ILE A 4 -36.51 41.29 -6.02
C ILE A 4 -35.43 41.32 -4.94
N GLY A 5 -35.60 40.50 -3.90
CA GLY A 5 -34.61 40.34 -2.83
C GLY A 5 -33.39 39.59 -3.34
N CYS A 6 -32.25 40.27 -3.30
CA CYS A 6 -30.93 39.68 -3.47
C CYS A 6 -30.57 38.98 -2.15
N GLU A 7 -30.60 37.65 -2.11
CA GLU A 7 -30.06 36.90 -0.97
C GLU A 7 -28.53 36.98 -1.00
N THR A 8 -27.95 37.58 0.03
CA THR A 8 -26.50 37.68 0.23
C THR A 8 -25.90 36.34 0.69
N PRO A 9 -24.63 36.03 0.39
CA PRO A 9 -24.03 34.72 0.70
C PRO A 9 -23.66 34.47 2.19
N ASP A 10 -24.23 35.18 3.15
CA ASP A 10 -23.57 35.40 4.47
C ASP A 10 -24.35 34.88 5.70
N GLU A 11 -25.06 33.75 5.59
CA GLU A 11 -25.70 33.09 6.74
C GLU A 11 -25.45 31.58 6.86
N ARG A 12 -24.22 31.11 6.58
CA ARG A 12 -23.75 29.88 7.25
C ARG A 12 -23.28 30.23 8.65
N LYS A 13 -24.23 30.50 9.56
CA LYS A 13 -23.93 30.55 11.01
C LYS A 13 -23.17 29.27 11.36
N ALA A 14 -21.96 29.39 11.90
CA ALA A 14 -21.25 28.29 12.52
C ALA A 14 -22.14 27.78 13.67
N ILE A 15 -22.81 26.65 13.44
CA ILE A 15 -23.71 26.04 14.42
C ILE A 15 -22.84 25.47 15.55
N PRO A 16 -23.13 25.76 16.84
CA PRO A 16 -22.29 25.34 17.96
C PRO A 16 -22.09 23.82 18.00
N ALA A 17 -20.90 23.38 18.42
CA ALA A 17 -20.54 21.97 18.56
C ALA A 17 -21.45 21.18 19.53
N ASP A 18 -22.21 21.88 20.37
CA ASP A 18 -23.06 21.32 21.42
C ASP A 18 -24.37 20.67 20.92
N SER A 19 -24.67 20.73 19.61
CA SER A 19 -25.85 20.08 19.02
C SER A 19 -25.57 18.71 18.38
N LEU A 20 -24.38 18.15 18.58
CA LEU A 20 -24.02 16.85 18.02
C LEU A 20 -24.65 15.71 18.86
N PRO A 21 -25.15 14.63 18.24
CA PRO A 21 -25.78 13.52 18.98
C PRO A 21 -24.84 12.95 20.04
N ALA A 22 -25.40 12.57 21.20
CA ALA A 22 -24.67 12.04 22.36
C ALA A 22 -23.85 10.77 22.08
N ASP A 23 -23.93 10.17 20.88
CA ASP A 23 -23.14 9.00 20.49
C ASP A 23 -22.59 9.02 19.05
N LEU A 24 -22.00 10.15 18.63
CA LEU A 24 -21.21 10.22 17.39
C LEU A 24 -20.13 9.12 17.32
N ASP A 25 -19.59 8.73 18.46
CA ASP A 25 -18.50 7.76 18.56
C ASP A 25 -18.96 6.35 18.18
N ALA A 26 -20.11 5.89 18.66
CA ALA A 26 -20.70 4.63 18.20
C ALA A 26 -21.16 4.72 16.74
N LEU A 27 -21.64 5.88 16.29
CA LEU A 27 -22.00 6.09 14.88
C LEU A 27 -20.78 5.85 13.97
N TYR A 28 -19.65 6.52 14.23
CA TYR A 28 -18.41 6.28 13.48
C TYR A 28 -17.88 4.86 13.60
N ARG A 29 -18.06 4.20 14.76
CA ARG A 29 -17.73 2.78 14.91
C ARG A 29 -18.60 1.90 14.03
N ARG A 30 -19.91 2.17 13.95
CA ARG A 30 -20.85 1.45 13.06
C ARG A 30 -20.50 1.66 11.59
N ILE A 31 -20.18 2.91 11.20
CA ILE A 31 -19.69 3.24 9.85
C ILE A 31 -18.42 2.44 9.54
N GLY A 32 -17.45 2.43 10.46
CA GLY A 32 -16.22 1.64 10.34
C GLY A 32 -16.48 0.15 10.09
N TRP A 33 -17.36 -0.47 10.89
CA TRP A 33 -17.72 -1.89 10.72
C TRP A 33 -18.44 -2.20 9.41
N LYS A 34 -19.18 -1.23 8.83
CA LYS A 34 -19.89 -1.41 7.57
C LYS A 34 -18.99 -1.23 6.34
N LEU A 35 -18.02 -0.32 6.41
CA LEU A 35 -17.17 0.02 5.27
C LEU A 35 -15.84 -0.75 5.27
N MET A 36 -15.14 -0.79 6.39
CA MET A 36 -13.75 -1.27 6.44
C MET A 36 -13.57 -2.73 6.02
N PRO A 37 -14.44 -3.70 6.35
CA PRO A 37 -14.22 -5.08 5.92
C PRO A 37 -14.08 -5.23 4.40
N LEU A 38 -14.94 -4.58 3.63
CA LEU A 38 -14.88 -4.63 2.16
C LEU A 38 -13.62 -3.93 1.62
N LEU A 39 -13.26 -2.78 2.19
CA LEU A 39 -12.06 -2.05 1.82
C LEU A 39 -10.78 -2.84 2.17
N LEU A 40 -10.76 -3.53 3.31
CA LEU A 40 -9.65 -4.37 3.74
C LEU A 40 -9.47 -5.57 2.80
N VAL A 41 -10.55 -6.25 2.41
CA VAL A 41 -10.49 -7.31 1.40
C VAL A 41 -9.97 -6.75 0.08
N ALA A 42 -10.46 -5.59 -0.36
CA ALA A 42 -9.97 -4.95 -1.58
C ALA A 42 -8.47 -4.63 -1.51
N GLN A 43 -7.96 -4.18 -0.35
CA GLN A 43 -6.52 -3.94 -0.17
C GLN A 43 -5.70 -5.22 -0.11
N VAL A 44 -6.25 -6.29 0.49
CA VAL A 44 -5.59 -7.60 0.48
C VAL A 44 -5.37 -8.04 -0.97
N LEU A 45 -6.42 -7.97 -1.78
CA LEU A 45 -6.37 -8.35 -3.20
C LEU A 45 -5.45 -7.44 -4.01
N ALA A 46 -5.51 -6.12 -3.80
CA ALA A 46 -4.64 -5.17 -4.49
C ALA A 46 -3.15 -5.48 -4.25
N TYR A 47 -2.76 -5.71 -3.00
CA TYR A 47 -1.36 -6.03 -2.72
C TYR A 47 -0.97 -7.42 -3.22
N LEU A 48 -1.87 -8.39 -3.10
CA LEU A 48 -1.67 -9.77 -3.54
C LEU A 48 -1.45 -9.83 -5.06
N ASP A 49 -2.33 -9.23 -5.87
CA ASP A 49 -2.19 -9.12 -7.33
C ASP A 49 -0.90 -8.39 -7.76
N ARG A 50 -0.43 -7.46 -6.93
CA ARG A 50 0.79 -6.70 -7.21
C ARG A 50 2.04 -7.56 -7.06
N VAL A 51 2.13 -8.37 -6.00
CA VAL A 51 3.37 -9.06 -5.58
C VAL A 51 3.39 -10.55 -5.85
N ASN A 52 2.26 -11.19 -6.20
CA ASN A 52 2.18 -12.62 -6.50
C ASN A 52 3.14 -13.07 -7.61
N VAL A 53 3.52 -12.16 -8.51
CA VAL A 53 4.57 -12.36 -9.52
C VAL A 53 5.88 -12.88 -8.92
N GLY A 54 6.18 -12.54 -7.64
CA GLY A 54 7.35 -13.04 -6.92
C GLY A 54 7.28 -14.52 -6.55
N ALA A 55 6.09 -15.04 -6.25
CA ALA A 55 5.88 -16.48 -6.09
C ALA A 55 5.82 -17.17 -7.45
N ALA A 56 5.05 -16.63 -8.41
CA ALA A 56 4.90 -17.15 -9.76
C ALA A 56 6.25 -17.35 -10.47
N LYS A 57 7.20 -16.43 -10.25
CA LYS A 57 8.58 -16.50 -10.76
C LYS A 57 9.25 -17.85 -10.54
N LEU A 58 8.97 -18.55 -9.43
CA LEU A 58 9.64 -19.80 -9.08
C LEU A 58 9.45 -20.92 -10.14
N GLN A 59 8.37 -20.83 -10.93
CA GLN A 59 8.09 -21.66 -12.12
C GLN A 59 8.19 -20.81 -13.41
N MET A 60 7.50 -19.66 -13.46
CA MET A 60 7.33 -18.81 -14.64
C MET A 60 8.66 -18.38 -15.28
N ALA A 61 9.70 -18.13 -14.48
CA ALA A 61 11.00 -17.72 -15.02
C ALA A 61 11.63 -18.80 -15.92
N GLY A 62 11.44 -20.08 -15.58
CA GLY A 62 11.89 -21.20 -16.41
C GLY A 62 11.08 -21.31 -17.69
N ASP A 63 9.74 -21.30 -17.57
CA ASP A 63 8.82 -21.45 -18.70
C ASP A 63 8.98 -20.35 -19.76
N LEU A 64 9.31 -19.12 -19.34
CA LEU A 64 9.43 -17.95 -20.22
C LEU A 64 10.89 -17.57 -20.54
N GLY A 65 11.87 -18.28 -19.99
CA GLY A 65 13.29 -17.96 -20.15
C GLY A 65 13.69 -16.59 -19.58
N LEU A 66 13.16 -16.21 -18.41
CA LEU A 66 13.47 -14.93 -17.77
C LEU A 66 14.75 -15.03 -16.93
N SER A 67 15.69 -14.11 -17.15
CA SER A 67 16.76 -13.85 -16.18
C SER A 67 16.22 -13.07 -14.97
N ASP A 68 17.01 -12.94 -13.89
CA ASP A 68 16.59 -12.14 -12.74
C ASP A 68 16.46 -10.66 -13.10
N THR A 69 17.31 -10.13 -13.98
CA THR A 69 17.19 -8.77 -14.53
C THR A 69 15.90 -8.60 -15.32
N VAL A 70 15.58 -9.53 -16.22
CA VAL A 70 14.35 -9.49 -17.02
C VAL A 70 13.14 -9.51 -16.11
N TYR A 71 13.10 -10.42 -15.14
CA TYR A 71 12.06 -10.46 -14.12
C TYR A 71 11.96 -9.12 -13.36
N GLY A 72 13.09 -8.57 -12.92
CA GLY A 72 13.15 -7.30 -12.19
C GLY A 72 12.60 -6.11 -12.98
N ILE A 73 12.91 -6.03 -14.28
CA ILE A 73 12.35 -5.02 -15.19
C ILE A 73 10.83 -5.15 -15.30
N GLY A 74 10.31 -6.36 -15.49
CA GLY A 74 8.86 -6.56 -15.58
C GLY A 74 8.13 -6.37 -14.24
N ALA A 75 8.74 -6.75 -13.12
CA ALA A 75 8.20 -6.43 -11.80
C ALA A 75 8.12 -4.91 -11.61
N GLY A 76 9.15 -4.18 -12.06
CA GLY A 76 9.27 -2.73 -11.91
C GLY A 76 8.42 -1.90 -12.87
N ILE A 77 8.26 -2.29 -14.14
CA ILE A 77 7.57 -1.48 -15.17
C ILE A 77 6.10 -1.20 -14.81
N PHE A 78 5.49 -2.06 -13.98
CA PHE A 78 4.22 -1.81 -13.32
C PHE A 78 4.15 -0.41 -12.69
N PHE A 79 5.20 0.03 -11.99
CA PHE A 79 5.22 1.31 -11.29
C PHE A 79 5.31 2.52 -12.23
N VAL A 80 5.80 2.33 -13.46
CA VAL A 80 5.78 3.38 -14.49
C VAL A 80 4.34 3.65 -14.93
N GLY A 81 3.58 2.58 -15.24
CA GLY A 81 2.16 2.70 -15.57
C GLY A 81 1.35 3.27 -14.41
N TYR A 82 1.59 2.78 -13.19
CA TYR A 82 0.95 3.27 -11.98
C TYR A 82 1.22 4.78 -11.78
N PHE A 83 2.48 5.20 -11.79
CA PHE A 83 2.88 6.60 -11.58
C PHE A 83 2.26 7.56 -12.60
N LEU A 84 2.31 7.22 -13.89
CA LEU A 84 1.81 8.08 -14.96
C LEU A 84 0.29 8.27 -14.90
N PHE A 85 -0.45 7.24 -14.48
CA PHE A 85 -1.91 7.23 -14.49
C PHE A 85 -2.55 7.49 -13.12
N GLU A 86 -1.77 7.56 -12.05
CA GLU A 86 -2.28 7.82 -10.70
C GLU A 86 -3.00 9.18 -10.59
N VAL A 87 -2.38 10.25 -11.11
CA VAL A 87 -2.99 11.59 -11.09
C VAL A 87 -4.23 11.67 -12.00
N PRO A 88 -4.17 11.28 -13.29
CA PRO A 88 -5.36 11.23 -14.15
C PRO A 88 -6.51 10.39 -13.56
N SER A 89 -6.19 9.23 -12.99
CA SER A 89 -7.21 8.34 -12.40
C SER A 89 -7.91 9.00 -11.21
N ASN A 90 -7.17 9.69 -10.34
CA ASN A 90 -7.78 10.42 -9.22
C ASN A 90 -8.65 11.60 -9.67
N LEU A 91 -8.26 12.33 -10.71
CA LEU A 91 -9.10 13.39 -11.28
C LEU A 91 -10.43 12.83 -11.81
N MET A 92 -10.39 11.68 -12.45
CA MET A 92 -11.60 10.99 -12.92
C MET A 92 -12.47 10.49 -11.77
N LEU A 93 -11.86 10.04 -10.67
CA LEU A 93 -12.58 9.63 -9.46
C LEU A 93 -13.42 10.79 -8.89
N HIS A 94 -12.86 12.00 -8.85
CA HIS A 94 -13.61 13.20 -8.44
C HIS A 94 -14.78 13.53 -9.37
N ARG A 95 -14.65 13.27 -10.68
CA ARG A 95 -15.69 13.57 -11.67
C ARG A 95 -16.82 12.54 -11.73
N VAL A 96 -16.47 11.26 -11.67
CA VAL A 96 -17.41 10.13 -11.86
C VAL A 96 -17.96 9.62 -10.53
N GLY A 97 -17.26 9.91 -9.42
CA GLY A 97 -17.58 9.46 -8.08
C GLY A 97 -16.78 8.23 -7.66
N ALA A 98 -16.37 8.21 -6.39
CA ALA A 98 -15.49 7.20 -5.81
C ALA A 98 -16.01 5.77 -6.00
N ARG A 99 -17.28 5.51 -5.68
CA ARG A 99 -17.90 4.18 -5.78
C ARG A 99 -17.74 3.56 -7.16
N VAL A 100 -18.13 4.28 -8.20
CA VAL A 100 -18.12 3.78 -9.58
C VAL A 100 -16.70 3.61 -10.09
N TRP A 101 -15.82 4.57 -9.80
CA TRP A 101 -14.45 4.54 -10.30
C TRP A 101 -13.60 3.47 -9.62
N ILE A 102 -13.72 3.30 -8.30
CA ILE A 102 -13.04 2.22 -7.55
C ILE A 102 -13.49 0.86 -8.06
N ALA A 103 -14.81 0.65 -8.24
CA ALA A 103 -15.34 -0.59 -8.81
C ALA A 103 -14.77 -0.87 -10.21
N ARG A 104 -14.73 0.14 -11.08
CA ARG A 104 -14.14 0.03 -12.42
C ARG A 104 -12.68 -0.39 -12.35
N ILE A 105 -11.88 0.30 -11.52
CA ILE A 105 -10.45 -0.01 -11.32
C ILE A 105 -10.28 -1.48 -10.94
N MET A 106 -11.00 -1.95 -9.92
CA MET A 106 -10.93 -3.35 -9.44
C MET A 106 -11.34 -4.37 -10.50
N VAL A 107 -12.43 -4.12 -11.22
CA VAL A 107 -12.88 -5.01 -12.30
C VAL A 107 -11.84 -5.06 -13.43
N THR A 108 -11.34 -3.90 -13.89
CA THR A 108 -10.36 -3.85 -14.97
C THR A 108 -9.03 -4.45 -14.56
N TRP A 109 -8.53 -4.16 -13.35
CA TRP A 109 -7.27 -4.75 -12.90
C TRP A 109 -7.42 -6.25 -12.67
N GLY A 110 -8.53 -6.72 -12.09
CA GLY A 110 -8.72 -8.15 -11.80
C GLY A 110 -8.70 -9.00 -13.07
N ILE A 111 -9.33 -8.48 -14.14
CA ILE A 111 -9.27 -9.10 -15.48
C ILE A 111 -7.83 -9.11 -16.00
N VAL A 112 -7.10 -7.99 -15.91
CA VAL A 112 -5.70 -7.89 -16.37
C VAL A 112 -4.75 -8.75 -15.55
N SER A 113 -5.00 -8.90 -14.24
CA SER A 113 -4.25 -9.79 -13.34
C SER A 113 -4.44 -11.24 -13.75
N ALA A 114 -5.70 -11.69 -13.92
CA ALA A 114 -6.00 -13.03 -14.42
C ALA A 114 -5.43 -13.28 -15.82
N ALA A 115 -5.45 -12.26 -16.69
CA ALA A 115 -4.88 -12.33 -18.04
C ALA A 115 -3.37 -12.59 -18.08
N ALA A 116 -2.65 -12.41 -16.97
CA ALA A 116 -1.23 -12.73 -16.86
C ALA A 116 -0.93 -14.21 -17.11
N ALA A 117 -1.91 -15.09 -16.89
CA ALA A 117 -1.79 -16.52 -17.18
C ALA A 117 -1.44 -16.80 -18.66
N TRP A 118 -1.70 -15.89 -19.60
CA TRP A 118 -1.44 -16.10 -21.04
C TRP A 118 -0.17 -15.41 -21.55
N VAL A 119 0.66 -14.90 -20.64
CA VAL A 119 1.99 -14.38 -20.98
C VAL A 119 2.90 -15.54 -21.40
N HIS A 120 3.64 -15.37 -22.49
CA HIS A 120 4.46 -16.43 -23.12
C HIS A 120 5.85 -15.96 -23.57
N SER A 121 6.20 -14.70 -23.30
CA SER A 121 7.51 -14.14 -23.63
C SER A 121 7.86 -12.94 -22.71
N PRO A 122 9.15 -12.57 -22.59
CA PRO A 122 9.57 -11.36 -21.86
C PRO A 122 8.83 -10.09 -22.30
N ALA A 123 8.60 -9.92 -23.61
CA ALA A 123 7.89 -8.75 -24.12
C ALA A 123 6.41 -8.72 -23.67
N THR A 124 5.72 -9.86 -23.77
CA THR A 124 4.33 -9.95 -23.28
C THR A 124 4.24 -9.81 -21.76
N PHE A 125 5.27 -10.24 -21.03
CA PHE A 125 5.36 -10.06 -19.58
C PHE A 125 5.46 -8.56 -19.24
N TYR A 126 6.34 -7.82 -19.91
CA TYR A 126 6.45 -6.36 -19.70
C TYR A 126 5.18 -5.62 -20.06
N LEU A 127 4.55 -5.97 -21.19
CA LEU A 127 3.30 -5.35 -21.62
C LEU A 127 2.18 -5.61 -20.60
N GLN A 128 2.02 -6.86 -20.15
CA GLN A 128 1.03 -7.22 -19.14
C GLN A 128 1.25 -6.44 -17.85
N ARG A 129 2.50 -6.37 -17.37
CA ARG A 129 2.83 -5.66 -16.12
C ARG A 129 2.60 -4.16 -16.23
N LEU A 130 2.91 -3.55 -17.38
CA LEU A 130 2.61 -2.15 -17.64
C LEU A 130 1.10 -1.89 -17.64
N ILE A 131 0.31 -2.70 -18.35
CA ILE A 131 -1.16 -2.57 -18.40
C ILE A 131 -1.76 -2.77 -17.01
N LEU A 132 -1.25 -3.70 -16.21
CA LEU A 132 -1.68 -3.90 -14.83
C LEU A 132 -1.45 -2.64 -14.00
N GLY A 133 -0.27 -2.02 -14.13
CA GLY A 133 0.03 -0.74 -13.48
C GLY A 133 -0.94 0.38 -13.85
N VAL A 134 -1.28 0.49 -15.14
CA VAL A 134 -2.28 1.45 -15.64
C VAL A 134 -3.68 1.15 -15.10
N ALA A 135 -4.07 -0.12 -15.06
CA ALA A 135 -5.39 -0.55 -14.62
C ALA A 135 -5.60 -0.35 -13.11
N GLU A 136 -4.57 -0.59 -12.30
CA GLU A 136 -4.61 -0.46 -10.84
C GLU A 136 -4.42 1.01 -10.36
N ALA A 137 -3.92 1.88 -11.24
CA ALA A 137 -3.61 3.27 -10.91
C ALA A 137 -4.81 4.01 -10.28
N GLY A 138 -4.56 4.64 -9.13
CA GLY A 138 -5.56 5.44 -8.41
C GLY A 138 -6.43 4.65 -7.43
N PHE A 139 -6.27 3.33 -7.27
CA PHE A 139 -6.98 2.57 -6.25
C PHE A 139 -6.68 3.08 -4.84
N PHE A 140 -5.41 3.07 -4.43
CA PHE A 140 -5.02 3.44 -3.07
C PHE A 140 -5.41 4.88 -2.71
N PRO A 141 -5.05 5.91 -3.50
CA PRO A 141 -5.47 7.28 -3.20
C PRO A 141 -7.00 7.44 -3.30
N GLY A 142 -7.66 6.68 -4.18
CA GLY A 142 -9.11 6.68 -4.29
C GLY A 142 -9.82 6.18 -3.04
N ILE A 143 -9.28 5.17 -2.36
CA ILE A 143 -9.78 4.72 -1.06
C ILE A 143 -9.51 5.76 0.02
N VAL A 144 -8.32 6.35 0.05
CA VAL A 144 -7.99 7.42 1.01
C VAL A 144 -8.93 8.62 0.84
N LEU A 145 -9.23 9.00 -0.40
CA LEU A 145 -10.22 10.02 -0.74
C LEU A 145 -11.63 9.60 -0.30
N TYR A 146 -12.05 8.37 -0.60
CA TYR A 146 -13.35 7.85 -0.17
C TYR A 146 -13.51 7.95 1.35
N LEU A 147 -12.48 7.59 2.13
CA LEU A 147 -12.52 7.71 3.59
C LEU A 147 -12.71 9.15 4.07
N THR A 148 -12.34 10.17 3.28
CA THR A 148 -12.61 11.58 3.63
C THR A 148 -14.10 11.93 3.61
N TYR A 149 -14.93 11.19 2.88
CA TYR A 149 -16.37 11.41 2.81
C TYR A 149 -17.11 10.82 4.02
N TRP A 150 -16.42 10.05 4.85
CA TRP A 150 -17.03 9.29 5.96
C TRP A 150 -16.40 9.59 7.31
N PHE A 151 -15.12 9.96 7.35
CA PHE A 151 -14.39 10.12 8.60
C PHE A 151 -13.72 11.50 8.71
N PRO A 152 -13.90 12.20 9.83
CA PRO A 152 -13.17 13.43 10.13
C PRO A 152 -11.67 13.15 10.30
N ALA A 153 -10.84 14.19 10.17
CA ALA A 153 -9.38 14.07 10.10
C ALA A 153 -8.76 13.27 11.26
N HIS A 154 -9.23 13.47 12.50
CA HIS A 154 -8.71 12.77 13.68
C HIS A 154 -9.03 11.27 13.71
N ARG A 155 -10.10 10.83 13.03
CA ARG A 155 -10.47 9.41 12.91
C ARG A 155 -9.93 8.77 11.63
N ARG A 156 -9.78 9.57 10.57
CA ARG A 156 -9.34 9.10 9.25
C ARG A 156 -7.97 8.46 9.29
N GLY A 157 -7.01 9.04 10.01
CA GLY A 157 -5.66 8.47 10.15
C GLY A 157 -5.67 7.01 10.61
N ARG A 158 -6.51 6.69 11.62
CA ARG A 158 -6.67 5.31 12.11
C ARG A 158 -7.24 4.36 11.05
N MET A 159 -8.21 4.82 10.27
CA MET A 159 -8.80 4.00 9.20
C MET A 159 -7.83 3.76 8.05
N THR A 160 -7.05 4.78 7.67
CA THR A 160 -5.98 4.64 6.68
C THR A 160 -4.90 3.67 7.16
N THR A 161 -4.45 3.77 8.42
CA THR A 161 -3.48 2.83 8.99
C THR A 161 -4.02 1.40 9.04
N LEU A 162 -5.28 1.21 9.43
CA LEU A 162 -5.94 -0.09 9.41
C LEU A 162 -5.99 -0.65 7.97
N PHE A 163 -6.34 0.18 6.99
CA PHE A 163 -6.32 -0.19 5.58
C PHE A 163 -4.92 -0.64 5.13
N MET A 164 -3.87 0.14 5.42
CA MET A 164 -2.49 -0.21 5.06
C MET A 164 -2.02 -1.51 5.72
N SER A 165 -2.52 -1.87 6.91
CA SER A 165 -2.16 -3.11 7.60
C SER A 165 -2.56 -4.38 6.84
N ALA A 166 -3.57 -4.30 5.96
CA ALA A 166 -4.00 -5.40 5.10
C ALA A 166 -2.88 -5.88 4.15
N THR A 167 -1.89 -5.04 3.86
CA THR A 167 -0.69 -5.39 3.09
C THR A 167 0.05 -6.59 3.68
N ALA A 168 0.20 -6.65 5.00
CA ALA A 168 0.88 -7.78 5.63
C ALA A 168 0.01 -9.04 5.63
N VAL A 169 -1.30 -8.90 5.78
CA VAL A 169 -2.25 -10.02 5.64
C VAL A 169 -2.21 -10.61 4.24
N ALA A 170 -2.13 -9.77 3.21
CA ALA A 170 -1.94 -10.19 1.83
C ALA A 170 -0.63 -10.97 1.64
N GLY A 171 0.46 -10.55 2.27
CA GLY A 171 1.71 -11.31 2.26
C GLY A 171 1.58 -12.70 2.89
N ILE A 172 0.84 -12.84 4.00
CA ILE A 172 0.60 -14.15 4.63
C ILE A 172 -0.22 -15.05 3.71
N VAL A 173 -1.40 -14.58 3.31
CA VAL A 173 -2.36 -15.38 2.54
C VAL A 173 -1.82 -15.66 1.14
N GLY A 174 -1.28 -14.65 0.47
CA GLY A 174 -0.76 -14.76 -0.90
C GLY A 174 0.39 -15.76 -1.00
N ASN A 175 1.39 -15.69 -0.12
CA ASN A 175 2.50 -16.66 -0.19
C ASN A 175 2.06 -18.11 0.06
N MET A 176 1.17 -18.33 1.04
CA MET A 176 0.63 -19.68 1.29
C MET A 176 -0.23 -20.18 0.13
N LEU A 177 -1.10 -19.31 -0.38
CA LEU A 177 -2.03 -19.62 -1.47
C LEU A 177 -1.27 -19.90 -2.76
N SER A 178 -0.37 -19.01 -3.19
CA SER A 178 0.46 -19.21 -4.38
C SER A 178 1.29 -20.49 -4.29
N GLY A 179 1.94 -20.77 -3.14
CA GLY A 179 2.71 -22.00 -2.95
C GLY A 179 1.83 -23.27 -3.03
N TRP A 180 0.61 -23.22 -2.50
CA TRP A 180 -0.34 -24.32 -2.60
C TRP A 180 -0.86 -24.51 -4.03
N ILE A 181 -1.27 -23.43 -4.72
CA ILE A 181 -1.75 -23.46 -6.10
C ILE A 181 -0.67 -24.03 -7.02
N MET A 182 0.55 -23.48 -6.95
CA MET A 182 1.66 -23.90 -7.81
C MET A 182 2.10 -25.34 -7.58
N THR A 183 1.77 -25.93 -6.42
CA THR A 183 2.08 -27.33 -6.12
C THR A 183 0.97 -28.28 -6.58
N ASN A 184 -0.29 -27.90 -6.42
CA ASN A 184 -1.43 -28.82 -6.58
C ASN A 184 -2.17 -28.67 -7.91
N LEU A 185 -2.07 -27.52 -8.57
CA LEU A 185 -2.74 -27.25 -9.84
C LEU A 185 -1.77 -27.20 -11.03
N ASP A 186 -0.49 -27.50 -10.81
CA ASP A 186 0.49 -27.61 -11.88
C ASP A 186 0.11 -28.73 -12.85
N GLY A 187 0.00 -28.40 -14.14
CA GLY A 187 -0.44 -29.30 -15.21
C GLY A 187 -1.96 -29.52 -15.27
N PHE A 188 -2.74 -29.01 -14.32
CA PHE A 188 -4.19 -29.12 -14.35
C PHE A 188 -4.77 -28.29 -15.50
N ALA A 189 -5.64 -28.91 -16.32
CA ALA A 189 -6.19 -28.32 -17.54
C ALA A 189 -5.13 -27.76 -18.53
N ALA A 190 -3.95 -28.40 -18.59
CA ALA A 190 -2.82 -28.00 -19.43
C ALA A 190 -2.26 -26.60 -19.14
N LEU A 191 -2.43 -26.11 -17.91
CA LEU A 191 -1.83 -24.87 -17.43
C LEU A 191 -0.77 -25.18 -16.36
N SER A 192 0.35 -24.45 -16.39
CA SER A 192 1.36 -24.44 -15.33
C SER A 192 0.78 -23.85 -14.04
N GLY A 193 1.34 -24.25 -12.90
CA GLY A 193 0.87 -23.81 -11.58
C GLY A 193 0.88 -22.29 -11.41
N TRP A 194 1.88 -21.60 -11.95
CA TRP A 194 1.96 -20.13 -11.91
C TRP A 194 0.85 -19.43 -12.70
N GLN A 195 0.34 -20.06 -13.77
CA GLN A 195 -0.79 -19.53 -14.54
C GLN A 195 -2.07 -19.57 -13.69
N TRP A 196 -2.29 -20.69 -12.98
CA TRP A 196 -3.38 -20.81 -12.02
C TRP A 196 -3.30 -19.81 -10.88
N THR A 197 -2.09 -19.48 -10.41
CA THR A 197 -1.89 -18.43 -9.39
C THR A 197 -2.53 -17.13 -9.86
N PHE A 198 -2.20 -16.65 -11.07
CA PHE A 198 -2.80 -15.42 -11.59
C PHE A 198 -4.32 -15.48 -11.78
N VAL A 199 -4.86 -16.59 -12.27
CA VAL A 199 -6.31 -16.76 -12.47
C VAL A 199 -7.06 -16.75 -11.13
N ILE A 200 -6.63 -17.57 -10.17
CA ILE A 200 -7.32 -17.74 -8.89
C ILE A 200 -7.17 -16.51 -8.00
N GLU A 201 -6.08 -15.78 -8.12
CA GLU A 201 -5.82 -14.59 -7.33
C GLU A 201 -6.46 -13.33 -7.94
N GLY A 202 -6.48 -13.21 -9.27
CA GLY A 202 -7.03 -12.04 -9.97
C GLY A 202 -8.56 -12.03 -10.12
N LEU A 203 -9.21 -13.19 -10.36
CA LEU A 203 -10.67 -13.25 -10.55
C LEU A 203 -11.49 -12.82 -9.31
N PRO A 204 -11.11 -13.17 -8.06
CA PRO A 204 -11.78 -12.65 -6.86
C PRO A 204 -11.84 -11.14 -6.82
N THR A 205 -10.84 -10.45 -7.36
CA THR A 205 -10.84 -8.98 -7.44
C THR A 205 -11.97 -8.46 -8.32
N VAL A 206 -12.29 -9.12 -9.42
CA VAL A 206 -13.45 -8.77 -10.26
C VAL A 206 -14.74 -8.86 -9.45
N VAL A 207 -14.91 -9.94 -8.69
CA VAL A 207 -16.09 -10.16 -7.84
C VAL A 207 -16.18 -9.08 -6.75
N VAL A 208 -15.08 -8.75 -6.09
CA VAL A 208 -15.06 -7.69 -5.07
C VAL A 208 -15.27 -6.31 -5.70
N GLY A 209 -14.78 -6.05 -6.91
CA GLY A 209 -15.05 -4.81 -7.65
C GLY A 209 -16.54 -4.63 -7.96
N LEU A 210 -17.21 -5.71 -8.38
CA LEU A 210 -18.67 -5.72 -8.54
C LEU A 210 -19.38 -5.51 -7.19
N ALA A 211 -18.91 -6.17 -6.12
CA ALA A 211 -19.45 -5.97 -4.78
C ALA A 211 -19.29 -4.53 -4.30
N VAL A 212 -18.16 -3.87 -4.57
CA VAL A 212 -17.95 -2.44 -4.29
C VAL A 212 -18.98 -1.59 -5.02
N HIS A 213 -19.28 -1.89 -6.28
CA HIS A 213 -20.30 -1.15 -7.03
C HIS A 213 -21.68 -1.20 -6.35
N TYR A 214 -22.09 -2.36 -5.85
CA TYR A 214 -23.43 -2.58 -5.31
C TYR A 214 -23.57 -2.32 -3.80
N LEU A 215 -22.52 -2.58 -3.02
CA LEU A 215 -22.57 -2.55 -1.56
C LEU A 215 -22.00 -1.26 -0.95
N LEU A 216 -21.07 -0.59 -1.63
CA LEU A 216 -20.41 0.59 -1.09
C LEU A 216 -21.26 1.84 -1.37
N PRO A 217 -21.77 2.59 -0.37
CA PRO A 217 -22.48 3.85 -0.61
C PRO A 217 -21.53 4.96 -1.11
N SER A 218 -21.99 5.89 -1.97
CA SER A 218 -21.09 6.94 -2.49
C SER A 218 -20.84 8.04 -1.47
N ARG A 219 -21.87 8.41 -0.69
CA ARG A 219 -21.85 9.43 0.37
C ARG A 219 -22.71 8.99 1.56
N PRO A 220 -22.59 9.65 2.74
CA PRO A 220 -23.46 9.39 3.89
C PRO A 220 -24.96 9.38 3.56
N ASN A 221 -25.42 10.31 2.73
CA ASN A 221 -26.83 10.40 2.32
C ASN A 221 -27.31 9.23 1.42
N ASP A 222 -26.39 8.51 0.78
CA ASP A 222 -26.71 7.34 -0.05
C ASP A 222 -26.77 6.04 0.76
N ALA A 223 -26.33 6.05 2.03
CA ALA A 223 -26.31 4.86 2.86
C ALA A 223 -27.70 4.51 3.38
N ARG A 224 -28.27 3.43 2.84
CA ARG A 224 -29.58 2.88 3.26
C ARG A 224 -29.67 2.45 4.74
N TRP A 225 -28.53 2.32 5.42
CA TRP A 225 -28.43 1.92 6.82
C TRP A 225 -28.18 3.10 7.78
N LEU A 226 -28.11 4.33 7.26
CA LEU A 226 -28.12 5.56 8.05
C LEU A 226 -29.51 6.19 8.00
N SER A 227 -30.01 6.67 9.13
CA SER A 227 -31.15 7.58 9.12
C SER A 227 -30.75 8.95 8.54
N PRO A 228 -31.70 9.76 8.04
CA PRO A 228 -31.42 11.11 7.58
C PRO A 228 -30.70 11.97 8.63
N GLU A 229 -31.10 11.85 9.90
CA GLU A 229 -30.49 12.59 11.03
C GLU A 229 -29.05 12.14 11.30
N GLU A 230 -28.78 10.84 11.19
CA GLU A 230 -27.43 10.27 11.35
C GLU A 230 -26.52 10.70 10.19
N ALA A 231 -27.01 10.66 8.95
CA ALA A 231 -26.27 11.10 7.78
C ALA A 231 -25.91 12.60 7.87
N ASP A 232 -26.86 13.43 8.28
CA ASP A 232 -26.66 14.85 8.52
C ASP A 232 -25.68 15.12 9.68
N ALA A 233 -25.72 14.32 10.76
CA ALA A 233 -24.73 14.39 11.83
C ALA A 233 -23.31 14.07 11.36
N VAL A 234 -23.13 13.08 10.46
CA VAL A 234 -21.83 12.77 9.84
C VAL A 234 -21.36 13.96 9.00
N LEU A 235 -22.22 14.49 8.13
CA LEU A 235 -21.87 15.62 7.26
C LEU A 235 -21.47 16.87 8.06
N ARG A 236 -22.21 17.21 9.13
CA ARG A 236 -21.82 18.29 10.05
C ARG A 236 -20.45 18.06 10.68
N GLY A 237 -20.16 16.82 11.09
CA GLY A 237 -18.86 16.46 11.65
C GLY A 237 -17.69 16.60 10.66
N LEU A 238 -17.95 16.48 9.35
CA LEU A 238 -16.97 16.71 8.29
C LEU A 238 -16.79 18.21 8.02
N ASP A 239 -17.88 18.99 7.93
CA ASP A 239 -17.86 20.42 7.63
C ASP A 239 -17.18 21.25 8.73
N VAL A 240 -17.41 20.94 10.01
CA VAL A 240 -16.73 21.61 11.15
C VAL A 240 -15.21 21.47 11.05
N ASN A 241 -14.72 20.36 10.49
CA ASN A 241 -13.29 20.14 10.27
C ASN A 241 -12.78 20.80 8.98
N ALA A 242 -13.63 20.99 7.97
CA ALA A 242 -13.27 21.72 6.75
C ALA A 242 -13.00 23.21 7.05
N GLY A 243 -13.85 23.86 7.85
CA GLY A 243 -13.65 25.26 8.26
C GLY A 243 -12.38 25.49 9.08
N ARG A 244 -12.07 24.59 10.03
CA ARG A 244 -10.80 24.63 10.78
C ARG A 244 -9.56 24.39 9.90
N ALA A 245 -9.70 23.60 8.83
CA ALA A 245 -8.61 23.35 7.91
C ALA A 245 -8.27 24.60 7.07
N GLU A 246 -9.25 25.38 6.63
CA GLU A 246 -9.04 26.63 5.89
C GLU A 246 -8.32 27.70 6.71
N GLU A 247 -8.65 27.83 7.99
CA GLU A 247 -8.00 28.78 8.90
C GLU A 247 -6.51 28.46 9.13
N THR A 248 -6.14 27.17 9.08
CA THR A 248 -4.76 26.68 9.27
C THR A 248 -3.92 26.71 7.97
N GLN A 249 -4.55 26.84 6.80
CA GLN A 249 -3.88 26.77 5.47
C GLN A 249 -2.81 27.84 5.24
N ARG A 250 -2.87 28.99 5.92
CA ARG A 250 -1.93 30.11 5.71
C ARG A 250 -0.52 29.84 6.24
N ALA A 251 -0.32 28.82 7.09
CA ALA A 251 0.96 28.55 7.76
C ALA A 251 1.65 27.22 7.36
N SER A 252 1.00 26.34 6.58
CA SER A 252 1.52 24.97 6.34
C SER A 252 2.19 24.82 4.96
N ARG A 253 3.52 24.95 4.89
CA ARG A 253 4.31 24.61 3.69
C ARG A 253 5.59 23.88 4.08
N LEU A 254 5.88 22.77 3.41
CA LEU A 254 7.22 22.17 3.43
C LEU A 254 8.12 22.96 2.49
N SER A 255 9.37 23.15 2.88
CA SER A 255 10.41 23.61 1.96
C SER A 255 10.67 22.57 0.87
N ALA A 256 11.25 22.99 -0.25
CA ALA A 256 11.61 22.07 -1.34
C ALA A 256 12.59 20.99 -0.87
N SER A 257 13.54 21.32 0.00
CA SER A 257 14.49 20.38 0.56
C SER A 257 13.84 19.35 1.49
N GLU A 258 12.88 19.76 2.33
CA GLU A 258 12.11 18.83 3.16
C GLU A 258 11.26 17.88 2.31
N MET A 259 10.64 18.38 1.24
CA MET A 259 9.87 17.54 0.31
C MET A 259 10.76 16.47 -0.32
N VAL A 260 11.95 16.85 -0.79
CA VAL A 260 12.91 15.91 -1.37
C VAL A 260 13.40 14.90 -0.32
N LEU A 261 13.70 15.36 0.89
CA LEU A 261 14.14 14.49 1.99
C LEU A 261 13.08 13.45 2.37
N LEU A 262 11.83 13.87 2.59
CA LEU A 262 10.73 12.98 2.93
C LEU A 262 10.42 12.01 1.79
N THR A 263 10.45 12.48 0.54
CA THR A 263 10.30 11.62 -0.65
C THR A 263 11.41 10.57 -0.72
N THR A 264 12.65 10.96 -0.42
CA THR A 264 13.82 10.05 -0.43
C THR A 264 13.71 9.01 0.68
N ILE A 265 13.33 9.40 1.89
CA ILE A 265 13.09 8.47 3.00
C ILE A 265 12.02 7.46 2.60
N TYR A 266 10.89 7.93 2.07
CA TYR A 266 9.79 7.06 1.66
C TYR A 266 10.17 6.10 0.53
N PHE A 267 10.90 6.60 -0.48
CA PHE A 267 11.47 5.80 -1.56
C PHE A 267 12.33 4.65 -1.00
N LEU A 268 13.27 4.95 -0.11
CA LEU A 268 14.17 3.96 0.48
C LEU A 268 13.44 2.90 1.32
N LEU A 269 12.39 3.30 2.06
CA LEU A 269 11.52 2.35 2.76
C LEU A 269 10.76 1.44 1.79
N LEU A 270 10.28 1.98 0.66
CA LEU A 270 9.60 1.22 -0.37
C LEU A 270 10.52 0.26 -1.13
N VAL A 271 11.81 0.59 -1.31
CA VAL A 271 12.81 -0.36 -1.84
C VAL A 271 12.85 -1.62 -0.98
N GLY A 272 12.84 -1.48 0.35
CA GLY A 272 12.76 -2.61 1.27
C GLY A 272 11.45 -3.40 1.14
N LEU A 273 10.31 -2.71 1.06
CA LEU A 273 8.99 -3.35 0.94
C LEU A 273 8.89 -4.19 -0.34
N TYR A 274 9.25 -3.60 -1.47
CA TYR A 274 9.18 -4.27 -2.76
C TYR A 274 10.30 -5.31 -2.93
N GLY A 275 11.46 -5.12 -2.29
CA GLY A 275 12.48 -6.15 -2.16
C GLY A 275 11.93 -7.41 -1.49
N ILE A 276 11.23 -7.25 -0.36
CA ILE A 276 10.52 -8.35 0.31
C ILE A 276 9.41 -8.90 -0.59
N GLY A 277 8.53 -8.05 -1.12
CA GLY A 277 7.38 -8.48 -1.92
C GLY A 277 7.76 -9.32 -3.16
N PHE A 278 8.78 -8.90 -3.90
CA PHE A 278 9.12 -9.52 -5.19
C PHE A 278 10.17 -10.61 -5.13
N TRP A 279 10.97 -10.69 -4.06
CA TRP A 279 12.13 -11.57 -4.01
C TRP A 279 12.12 -12.56 -2.84
N LEU A 280 11.27 -12.37 -1.84
CA LEU A 280 11.24 -13.22 -0.64
C LEU A 280 11.06 -14.72 -0.97
N PRO A 281 10.14 -15.15 -1.87
CA PRO A 281 10.05 -16.57 -2.24
C PRO A 281 11.32 -17.09 -2.91
N THR A 282 12.00 -16.25 -3.70
CA THR A 282 13.29 -16.61 -4.33
C THR A 282 14.38 -16.76 -3.27
N LEU A 283 14.47 -15.83 -2.31
CA LEU A 283 15.44 -15.90 -1.22
C LEU A 283 15.27 -17.16 -0.36
N VAL A 284 14.02 -17.60 -0.16
CA VAL A 284 13.72 -18.86 0.54
C VAL A 284 14.07 -20.08 -0.32
N LYS A 285 13.81 -20.05 -1.63
CA LYS A 285 14.22 -21.11 -2.56
C LYS A 285 15.75 -21.26 -2.63
N ASP A 286 16.48 -20.13 -2.62
CA ASP A 286 17.94 -20.07 -2.69
C ASP A 286 18.63 -20.77 -1.51
N THR A 287 17.93 -21.03 -0.39
CA THR A 287 18.46 -21.83 0.73
C THR A 287 18.50 -23.33 0.43
N GLY A 288 18.09 -23.76 -0.77
CA GLY A 288 17.98 -25.16 -1.17
C GLY A 288 16.61 -25.80 -0.90
N LEU A 289 15.62 -25.03 -0.45
CA LEU A 289 14.26 -25.55 -0.27
C LEU A 289 13.59 -25.73 -1.65
N THR A 290 13.17 -26.95 -1.98
CA THR A 290 12.66 -27.28 -3.33
C THR A 290 11.13 -27.34 -3.42
N LYS A 291 10.44 -27.67 -2.32
CA LYS A 291 8.98 -27.81 -2.30
C LYS A 291 8.30 -26.44 -2.29
N LEU A 292 7.57 -26.10 -3.36
CA LEU A 292 6.90 -24.79 -3.53
C LEU A 292 5.89 -24.48 -2.43
N SER A 293 5.10 -25.46 -1.99
CA SER A 293 4.18 -25.30 -0.86
C SER A 293 4.89 -24.90 0.43
N TRP A 294 6.06 -25.51 0.73
CA TRP A 294 6.88 -25.14 1.88
C TRP A 294 7.56 -23.79 1.71
N ILE A 295 8.00 -23.44 0.50
CA ILE A 295 8.49 -22.08 0.21
C ILE A 295 7.39 -21.07 0.54
N GLY A 296 6.14 -21.32 0.12
CA GLY A 296 5.00 -20.46 0.42
C GLY A 296 4.72 -20.32 1.92
N VAL A 297 4.71 -21.43 2.67
CA VAL A 297 4.51 -21.42 4.13
C VAL A 297 5.64 -20.67 4.84
N CYS A 298 6.90 -20.96 4.51
CA CYS A 298 8.05 -20.25 5.07
C CYS A 298 8.01 -18.76 4.73
N SER A 299 7.57 -18.43 3.51
CA SER A 299 7.45 -17.06 3.03
C SER A 299 6.36 -16.24 3.74
N ALA A 300 5.38 -16.90 4.36
CA ALA A 300 4.34 -16.24 5.15
C ALA A 300 4.81 -15.83 6.57
N ILE A 301 5.84 -16.50 7.11
CA ILE A 301 6.35 -16.26 8.48
C ILE A 301 6.81 -14.81 8.68
N PRO A 302 7.62 -14.21 7.78
CA PRO A 302 8.03 -12.81 7.91
C PRO A 302 6.87 -11.83 8.02
N TYR A 303 5.82 -12.04 7.22
CA TYR A 303 4.63 -11.19 7.25
C TYR A 303 3.81 -11.38 8.53
N LEU A 304 3.71 -12.60 9.06
CA LEU A 304 3.04 -12.87 10.33
C LEU A 304 3.72 -12.12 11.49
N ILE A 305 5.05 -12.18 11.55
CA ILE A 305 5.83 -11.45 12.55
C ILE A 305 5.68 -9.93 12.35
N ALA A 306 5.64 -9.47 11.09
CA ALA A 306 5.45 -8.07 10.79
C ALA A 306 4.08 -7.51 11.22
N VAL A 307 2.99 -8.29 11.11
CA VAL A 307 1.68 -7.90 11.63
C VAL A 307 1.75 -7.64 13.15
N LEU A 308 2.41 -8.52 13.90
CA LEU A 308 2.56 -8.34 15.34
C LEU A 308 3.42 -7.10 15.65
N ALA A 309 4.58 -6.99 15.00
CA ALA A 309 5.52 -5.88 15.20
C ALA A 309 4.89 -4.52 14.87
N MET A 310 4.16 -4.40 13.74
CA MET A 310 3.54 -3.13 13.36
C MET A 310 2.45 -2.69 14.33
N ASN A 311 1.66 -3.64 14.87
CA ASN A 311 0.59 -3.33 15.81
C ASN A 311 1.14 -2.89 17.18
N VAL A 312 2.22 -3.54 17.66
CA VAL A 312 2.90 -3.12 18.89
C VAL A 312 3.63 -1.80 18.67
N GLY A 313 4.35 -1.67 17.55
CA GLY A 313 5.09 -0.47 17.16
C GLY A 313 4.21 0.76 17.05
N ALA A 314 3.06 0.66 16.37
CA ALA A 314 2.12 1.77 16.24
C ALA A 314 1.55 2.23 17.59
N ARG A 315 1.06 1.29 18.42
CA ARG A 315 0.53 1.64 19.75
C ARG A 315 1.60 2.25 20.66
N SER A 316 2.84 1.76 20.57
CA SER A 316 3.95 2.28 21.35
C SER A 316 4.36 3.68 20.87
N ALA A 317 4.41 3.89 19.55
CA ALA A 317 4.69 5.21 18.95
C ALA A 317 3.64 6.25 19.34
N ASP A 318 2.36 5.87 19.32
CA ASP A 318 1.24 6.75 19.72
C ASP A 318 1.32 7.14 21.20
N ARG A 319 1.66 6.18 22.09
CA ARG A 319 1.86 6.47 23.52
C ARG A 319 3.08 7.36 23.77
N ALA A 320 4.16 7.17 23.01
CA ALA A 320 5.38 7.95 23.15
C ALA A 320 5.30 9.33 22.46
N GLY A 321 4.33 9.55 21.57
CA GLY A 321 4.21 10.76 20.76
C GLY A 321 5.42 11.03 19.85
N ASN A 322 6.20 10.00 19.50
CA ASN A 322 7.48 10.14 18.82
C ASN A 322 7.64 9.22 17.62
N TRP A 323 6.75 9.33 16.64
CA TRP A 323 6.73 8.49 15.44
C TRP A 323 8.08 8.46 14.70
N ALA A 324 8.81 9.58 14.64
CA ALA A 324 10.13 9.64 13.99
C ALA A 324 11.14 8.66 14.61
N ALA A 325 11.16 8.49 15.94
CA ALA A 325 12.04 7.53 16.60
C ALA A 325 11.71 6.08 16.21
N TYR A 326 10.43 5.76 16.04
CA TYR A 326 9.98 4.43 15.64
C TYR A 326 10.23 4.15 14.16
N VAL A 327 10.18 5.17 13.30
CA VAL A 327 10.61 5.05 11.89
C VAL A 327 12.12 4.74 11.83
N VAL A 328 12.95 5.46 12.59
CA VAL A 328 14.40 5.19 12.69
C VAL A 328 14.65 3.77 13.20
N GLY A 329 13.99 3.39 14.30
CA GLY A 329 14.13 2.05 14.89
C GLY A 329 13.69 0.95 13.94
N GLY A 330 12.52 1.09 13.30
CA GLY A 330 12.00 0.14 12.33
C GLY A 330 12.91 -0.01 11.11
N ALA A 331 13.37 1.09 10.53
CA ALA A 331 14.31 1.05 9.40
C ALA A 331 15.67 0.44 9.79
N GLY A 332 16.16 0.70 11.00
CA GLY A 332 17.38 0.08 11.54
C GLY A 332 17.22 -1.43 11.75
N VAL A 333 16.11 -1.88 12.36
CA VAL A 333 15.78 -3.31 12.50
C VAL A 333 15.67 -3.96 11.12
N ALA A 334 15.08 -3.27 10.14
CA ALA A 334 15.00 -3.80 8.79
C ALA A 334 16.37 -4.01 8.15
N SER A 335 17.27 -3.03 8.29
CA SER A 335 18.67 -3.14 7.83
C SER A 335 19.39 -4.32 8.46
N VAL A 336 19.26 -4.53 9.78
CA VAL A 336 19.86 -5.68 10.47
C VAL A 336 19.29 -6.99 9.96
N GLY A 337 17.97 -7.05 9.73
CA GLY A 337 17.30 -8.22 9.17
C GLY A 337 17.81 -8.61 7.79
N PHE A 338 17.94 -7.63 6.88
CA PHE A 338 18.52 -7.87 5.55
C PHE A 338 19.99 -8.31 5.62
N ILE A 339 20.79 -7.71 6.51
CA ILE A 339 22.18 -8.13 6.74
C ILE A 339 22.23 -9.59 7.21
N LEU A 340 21.42 -9.95 8.20
CA LEU A 340 21.36 -11.31 8.73
C LEU A 340 20.97 -12.31 7.64
N SER A 341 19.95 -12.00 6.85
CA SER A 341 19.50 -12.87 5.76
C SER A 341 20.56 -13.08 4.68
N ALA A 342 21.33 -12.04 4.33
CA ALA A 342 22.35 -12.13 3.30
C ALA A 342 23.59 -12.87 3.79
N SER A 343 24.06 -12.58 5.02
CA SER A 343 25.27 -13.18 5.60
C SER A 343 25.12 -14.69 5.84
N PHE A 344 23.90 -15.17 6.04
CA PHE A 344 23.59 -16.58 6.28
C PHE A 344 22.62 -17.14 5.23
N SER A 345 22.78 -16.73 3.98
CA SER A 345 21.88 -17.06 2.85
C SER A 345 21.68 -18.55 2.59
N GLY A 346 22.62 -19.41 3.00
CA GLY A 346 22.48 -20.87 2.88
C GLY A 346 21.70 -21.55 4.01
N ALA A 347 21.38 -20.86 5.11
CA ALA A 347 20.72 -21.43 6.27
C ALA A 347 19.27 -20.96 6.39
N LEU A 348 18.31 -21.83 6.05
CA LEU A 348 16.88 -21.51 6.07
C LEU A 348 16.41 -20.80 7.37
N PRO A 349 16.76 -21.27 8.59
CA PRO A 349 16.32 -20.59 9.81
C PRO A 349 16.86 -19.15 9.91
N ALA A 350 18.10 -18.91 9.46
CA ALA A 350 18.72 -17.58 9.53
C ALA A 350 18.13 -16.63 8.49
N VAL A 351 17.84 -17.13 7.27
CA VAL A 351 17.13 -16.37 6.24
C VAL A 351 15.73 -15.99 6.70
N ILE A 352 14.96 -16.93 7.26
CA ILE A 352 13.62 -16.63 7.78
C ILE A 352 13.68 -15.65 8.96
N ALA A 353 14.62 -15.81 9.90
CA ALA A 353 14.80 -14.87 10.99
C ALA A 353 15.16 -13.46 10.48
N GLY A 354 16.12 -13.37 9.55
CA GLY A 354 16.54 -12.11 8.93
C GLY A 354 15.42 -11.42 8.17
N LEU A 355 14.71 -12.14 7.30
CA LEU A 355 13.57 -11.61 6.55
C LEU A 355 12.40 -11.25 7.45
N SER A 356 12.22 -11.94 8.58
CA SER A 356 11.20 -11.58 9.57
C SER A 356 11.51 -10.26 10.28
N LEU A 357 12.78 -10.03 10.64
CA LEU A 357 13.23 -8.73 11.15
C LEU A 357 13.10 -7.63 10.07
N ALA A 358 13.47 -7.95 8.82
CA ALA A 358 13.33 -7.05 7.68
C ALA A 358 11.86 -6.61 7.49
N ALA A 359 10.95 -7.57 7.40
CA ALA A 359 9.52 -7.33 7.25
C ALA A 359 8.95 -6.57 8.45
N ALA A 360 9.28 -6.98 9.67
CA ALA A 360 8.84 -6.30 10.88
C ALA A 360 9.26 -4.83 10.91
N GLY A 361 10.52 -4.54 10.60
CA GLY A 361 11.04 -3.18 10.56
C GLY A 361 10.40 -2.33 9.47
N THR A 362 10.40 -2.81 8.23
CA THR A 362 9.89 -2.07 7.06
C THR A 362 8.39 -1.81 7.14
N LEU A 363 7.58 -2.83 7.44
CA LEU A 363 6.12 -2.69 7.51
C LEU A 363 5.65 -1.90 8.73
N THR A 364 6.48 -1.79 9.77
CA THR A 364 6.22 -0.88 10.91
C THR A 364 6.59 0.57 10.54
N ALA A 365 7.74 0.79 9.89
CA ALA A 365 8.21 2.13 9.57
C ALA A 365 7.34 2.86 8.54
N LEU A 366 6.83 2.14 7.53
CA LEU A 366 6.02 2.72 6.43
C LEU A 366 4.76 3.48 6.87
N PRO A 367 3.84 2.90 7.66
CA PRO A 367 2.66 3.64 8.12
C PRO A 367 3.03 4.78 9.07
N LEU A 368 4.05 4.59 9.92
CA LEU A 368 4.49 5.62 10.88
C LEU A 368 5.18 6.80 10.20
N PHE A 369 5.82 6.58 9.05
CA PHE A 369 6.41 7.64 8.24
C PHE A 369 5.39 8.71 7.87
N TRP A 370 4.14 8.35 7.59
CA TRP A 370 3.12 9.29 7.17
C TRP A 370 2.74 10.33 8.24
N HIS A 371 3.06 10.09 9.51
CA HIS A 371 2.93 11.11 10.55
C HIS A 371 3.91 12.28 10.35
N LEU A 372 5.08 12.05 9.73
CA LEU A 372 6.13 13.05 9.55
C LEU A 372 5.69 14.24 8.67
N PRO A 373 5.18 14.04 7.44
CA PRO A 373 4.68 15.15 6.62
C PRO A 373 3.41 15.78 7.21
N THR A 374 2.51 14.99 7.81
CA THR A 374 1.22 15.49 8.31
C THR A 374 1.33 16.34 9.57
N MET A 375 2.47 16.33 10.26
CA MET A 375 2.73 17.27 11.36
C MET A 375 2.94 18.71 10.87
N ARG A 376 3.41 18.90 9.63
CA ARG A 376 3.71 20.22 9.05
C ARG A 376 2.75 20.65 7.95
N LEU A 377 2.13 19.68 7.28
CA LEU A 377 1.16 19.94 6.24
C LEU A 377 -0.27 19.82 6.77
N THR A 378 -1.09 20.81 6.46
CA THR A 378 -2.54 20.78 6.75
C THR A 378 -3.35 21.10 5.50
N GLY A 379 -4.64 20.75 5.50
CA GLY A 379 -5.56 21.09 4.41
C GLY A 379 -5.10 20.63 3.01
N THR A 380 -5.21 21.52 2.03
CA THR A 380 -4.86 21.27 0.61
C THR A 380 -3.37 21.01 0.40
N ALA A 381 -2.50 21.68 1.17
CA ALA A 381 -1.05 21.46 1.13
C ALA A 381 -0.67 20.04 1.57
N ALA A 382 -1.41 19.46 2.53
CA ALA A 382 -1.25 18.06 2.92
C ALA A 382 -1.61 17.10 1.79
N ALA A 383 -2.74 17.32 1.11
CA ALA A 383 -3.14 16.49 -0.01
C ALA A 383 -2.09 16.51 -1.13
N ALA A 384 -1.63 17.70 -1.54
CA ALA A 384 -0.63 17.85 -2.59
C ALA A 384 0.74 17.26 -2.21
N GLY A 385 1.19 17.49 -0.97
CA GLY A 385 2.47 16.96 -0.50
C GLY A 385 2.47 15.46 -0.31
N ILE A 386 1.40 14.90 0.24
CA ILE A 386 1.23 13.44 0.38
C ILE A 386 1.21 12.78 -1.00
N ALA A 387 0.45 13.34 -1.95
CA ALA A 387 0.41 12.84 -3.32
C ALA A 387 1.81 12.86 -3.96
N THR A 388 2.53 13.97 -3.84
CA THR A 388 3.89 14.12 -4.38
C THR A 388 4.84 13.07 -3.80
N ILE A 389 4.90 12.96 -2.46
CA ILE A 389 5.76 11.99 -1.77
C ILE A 389 5.39 10.56 -2.19
N ASN A 390 4.10 10.25 -2.29
CA ASN A 390 3.64 8.91 -2.65
C ASN A 390 4.00 8.56 -4.11
N CYS A 391 3.71 9.43 -5.06
CA CYS A 391 3.97 9.19 -6.48
C CYS A 391 5.47 8.99 -6.73
N PHE A 392 6.33 9.92 -6.28
CA PHE A 392 7.77 9.80 -6.48
C PHE A 392 8.38 8.67 -5.65
N GLY A 393 7.90 8.43 -4.43
CA GLY A 393 8.35 7.31 -3.61
C GLY A 393 8.06 5.96 -4.25
N ASN A 394 6.91 5.79 -4.91
CA ASN A 394 6.55 4.54 -5.60
C ASN A 394 7.46 4.20 -6.79
N LEU A 395 8.26 5.14 -7.31
CA LEU A 395 9.33 4.83 -8.27
C LEU A 395 10.40 3.90 -7.68
N ALA A 396 10.47 3.74 -6.37
CA ALA A 396 11.25 2.69 -5.71
C ALA A 396 10.86 1.29 -6.19
N GLY A 397 9.59 1.08 -6.50
CA GLY A 397 9.09 -0.16 -7.07
C GLY A 397 9.57 -0.40 -8.50
N PHE A 398 9.98 0.64 -9.23
CA PHE A 398 10.65 0.50 -10.53
C PHE A 398 12.15 0.22 -10.36
N ALA A 399 12.84 1.09 -9.62
CA ALA A 399 14.31 1.02 -9.48
C ALA A 399 14.78 -0.18 -8.65
N GLY A 400 14.10 -0.50 -7.55
CA GLY A 400 14.51 -1.53 -6.59
C GLY A 400 14.60 -2.94 -7.20
N PRO A 401 13.52 -3.47 -7.82
CA PRO A 401 13.54 -4.81 -8.42
C PRO A 401 14.51 -4.94 -9.60
N ILE A 402 14.68 -3.87 -10.40
CA ILE A 402 15.68 -3.84 -11.49
C ILE A 402 17.09 -3.97 -10.93
N ALA A 403 17.44 -3.13 -9.95
CA ALA A 403 18.75 -3.16 -9.32
C ALA A 403 19.01 -4.50 -8.63
N PHE A 404 18.00 -5.07 -7.95
CA PHE A 404 18.09 -6.38 -7.33
C PHE A 404 18.36 -7.48 -8.37
N GLY A 405 17.58 -7.53 -9.44
CA GLY A 405 17.72 -8.54 -10.49
C GLY A 405 19.06 -8.45 -11.22
N TRP A 406 19.50 -7.23 -11.55
CA TRP A 406 20.79 -6.98 -12.19
C TRP A 406 21.97 -7.43 -11.32
N LEU A 407 21.95 -7.12 -10.02
CA LEU A 407 22.98 -7.57 -9.09
C LEU A 407 22.98 -9.10 -8.94
N LYS A 408 21.78 -9.72 -8.87
CA LYS A 408 21.66 -11.18 -8.76
C LYS A 408 22.20 -11.89 -10.01
N ASP A 409 21.85 -11.44 -11.21
CA ASP A 409 22.40 -11.99 -12.46
C ASP A 409 23.93 -11.79 -12.54
N ARG A 410 24.44 -10.63 -12.10
CA ARG A 410 25.88 -10.31 -12.16
C ARG A 410 26.73 -11.14 -11.20
N HIS A 411 26.24 -11.38 -9.99
CA HIS A 411 26.98 -12.08 -8.94
C HIS A 411 26.62 -13.56 -8.82
N HIS A 412 25.53 -14.00 -9.47
CA HIS A 412 24.95 -15.35 -9.34
C HIS A 412 24.60 -15.73 -7.89
N ASP A 413 24.42 -14.73 -7.03
CA ASP A 413 24.03 -14.88 -5.63
C ASP A 413 23.02 -13.80 -5.22
N ALA A 414 22.37 -14.00 -4.08
CA ALA A 414 21.43 -13.02 -3.52
C ALA A 414 22.04 -12.12 -2.44
N ILE A 415 23.36 -12.21 -2.18
CA ILE A 415 24.03 -11.47 -1.11
C ILE A 415 24.11 -9.99 -1.48
N GLY A 416 24.73 -9.68 -2.63
CA GLY A 416 24.85 -8.32 -3.15
C GLY A 416 23.52 -7.56 -3.23
N PRO A 417 22.47 -8.11 -3.87
CA PRO A 417 21.18 -7.43 -3.94
C PRO A 417 20.47 -7.31 -2.58
N THR A 418 20.61 -8.27 -1.66
CA THR A 418 20.04 -8.14 -0.31
C THR A 418 20.78 -7.09 0.53
N MET A 419 22.10 -6.93 0.33
CA MET A 419 22.88 -5.84 0.93
C MET A 419 22.42 -4.46 0.43
N LEU A 420 22.02 -4.33 -0.84
CA LEU A 420 21.40 -3.09 -1.34
C LEU A 420 20.12 -2.73 -0.57
N LEU A 421 19.27 -3.72 -0.24
CA LEU A 421 18.09 -3.50 0.59
C LEU A 421 18.47 -3.06 2.01
N ALA A 422 19.49 -3.67 2.60
CA ALA A 422 20.02 -3.28 3.90
C ALA A 422 20.52 -1.83 3.91
N LEU A 423 21.35 -1.45 2.94
CA LEU A 423 21.89 -0.10 2.80
C LEU A 423 20.77 0.93 2.60
N SER A 424 19.74 0.58 1.83
CA SER A 424 18.58 1.45 1.62
C SER A 424 17.82 1.69 2.94
N ALA A 425 17.57 0.63 3.71
CA ALA A 425 16.92 0.72 5.02
C ALA A 425 17.77 1.53 6.03
N LEU A 426 19.09 1.33 6.06
CA LEU A 426 20.01 2.10 6.90
C LEU A 426 20.00 3.58 6.53
N ALA A 427 20.06 3.90 5.22
CA ALA A 427 19.98 5.27 4.74
C ALA A 427 18.65 5.94 5.14
N ALA A 428 17.52 5.23 5.04
CA ALA A 428 16.22 5.72 5.52
C ALA A 428 16.22 6.04 7.03
N ALA A 429 16.82 5.16 7.84
CA ALA A 429 17.00 5.39 9.27
C ALA A 429 17.84 6.65 9.57
N LEU A 430 19.00 6.79 8.91
CA LEU A 430 19.89 7.93 9.10
C LEU A 430 19.26 9.25 8.67
N LEU A 431 18.64 9.29 7.49
CA LEU A 431 17.94 10.48 6.98
C LEU A 431 16.76 10.87 7.88
N THR A 432 16.00 9.90 8.40
CA THR A 432 14.93 10.18 9.36
C THR A 432 15.48 10.71 10.68
N ALA A 433 16.62 10.21 11.15
CA ALA A 433 17.28 10.73 12.35
C ALA A 433 17.77 12.18 12.16
N ILE A 434 18.29 12.51 10.98
CA ILE A 434 18.67 13.88 10.59
C ILE A 434 17.43 14.79 10.58
N TYR A 435 16.35 14.38 9.90
CA TYR A 435 15.09 15.12 9.88
C TYR A 435 14.56 15.39 11.29
N ARG A 436 14.58 14.37 12.16
CA ARG A 436 14.16 14.48 13.55
C ARG A 436 14.99 15.48 14.34
N ARG A 437 16.31 15.57 14.12
CA ARG A 437 17.17 16.55 14.79
C ARG A 437 16.90 17.96 14.29
N ALA A 438 16.77 18.13 12.97
CA ALA A 438 16.46 19.41 12.36
C ALA A 438 15.09 19.97 12.77
N ALA A 439 14.11 19.11 13.05
CA ALA A 439 12.78 19.54 13.49
C ALA A 439 12.67 19.90 14.99
N ARG A 440 13.71 19.63 15.79
CA ARG A 440 13.78 20.00 17.23
C ARG A 440 14.42 21.38 17.47
N HIS A 441 15.12 21.89 16.47
CA HIS A 441 15.65 23.24 16.40
C HIS A 441 14.75 24.08 15.49
#